data_AF-A0A949M9M5-F1
#
_entry.id   AF-A0A949M9M5-F1
#
_cell.length_a   1.000
_cell.length_b   1.000
_cell.length_c   1.000
_cell.angle_alpha   90.00
_cell.angle_beta   90.00
_cell.angle_gamma   90.00
#
_symmetry.space_group_name_H-M   'P 1'
#
loop_
_entity.id
_entity.type
_entity.pdbx_description
1 polymer ?
#
loop_
_entity_poly.entity_id
_entity_poly.type
_entity_poly.pdbx_seq_one_letter_code
_entity_poly.pdbx_strand_id
1 'polypeptide(L)'
;MLAQRGKKVYVGLSGGVDSSVSAALLKKAGYDVTGVFIKVWQPEFFECTWRQDRLDAMRVCAKLDIPFLTLNLEKEYKKEVVDYMIGEYKAGRTPNPDVMCNKYIKFGGFFDFAMNHGADFVATGHYARVKNARGKTELLAGEDKNKDQTYFLWTLTQEQLAKTLFPIGDIDKPKVRRLAEKFGLSTAVKKDSQGLCFIGKIDMTDFLKNYIKEKKGNVLDEEGEIIGEHDGAFYLTIGQRHGFRIMKRSPDDAPYYIVGKNIANNTITVSQDQKKIAAQESKIVKLKNVSWIAGEPDLSKTYSARLRYRAPLAACAIKKAGNAFELHFKNPQKAITPGQSAVVYDREVCLGGGIIL
;
A
#
# COMPACT_ATOMS: atom_id res chain seq x y z
N MET A 1 17.45 -5.70 28.05
CA MET A 1 16.32 -6.67 28.00
C MET A 1 15.32 -6.53 29.15
N LEU A 2 15.69 -6.06 30.36
CA LEU A 2 14.74 -5.87 31.48
C LEU A 2 13.65 -4.81 31.23
N ALA A 3 13.95 -3.74 30.48
CA ALA A 3 13.02 -2.62 30.25
C ALA A 3 11.76 -2.94 29.42
N GLN A 4 11.71 -4.12 28.77
CA GLN A 4 10.60 -4.51 27.89
C GLN A 4 9.66 -5.56 28.50
N ARG A 5 10.03 -6.13 29.65
CA ARG A 5 9.30 -7.25 30.25
C ARG A 5 7.96 -6.77 30.82
N GLY A 6 6.87 -7.40 30.39
CA GLY A 6 5.51 -7.08 30.86
C GLY A 6 4.84 -5.86 30.22
N LYS A 7 5.50 -5.18 29.28
CA LYS A 7 4.85 -4.16 28.44
C LYS A 7 3.79 -4.82 27.56
N LYS A 8 2.60 -4.23 27.48
CA LYS A 8 1.44 -4.77 26.74
C LYS A 8 1.55 -4.44 25.26
N VAL A 9 1.55 -5.47 24.41
CA VAL A 9 1.66 -5.32 22.96
C VAL A 9 0.50 -6.02 22.28
N TYR A 10 -0.27 -5.26 21.50
CA TYR A 10 -1.33 -5.81 20.67
C TYR A 10 -0.78 -6.01 19.26
N VAL A 11 -0.83 -7.24 18.76
CA VAL A 11 -0.25 -7.60 17.45
C VAL A 11 -1.36 -7.89 16.46
N GLY A 12 -1.39 -7.14 15.36
CA GLY A 12 -2.32 -7.41 14.26
C GLY A 12 -1.95 -8.71 13.54
N LEU A 13 -2.79 -9.73 13.69
CA LEU A 13 -2.62 -11.05 13.07
C LEU A 13 -3.56 -11.21 11.88
N SER A 14 -2.98 -11.26 10.68
CA SER A 14 -3.71 -11.44 9.42
C SER A 14 -3.88 -12.91 9.00
N GLY A 15 -3.41 -13.87 9.82
CA GLY A 15 -3.31 -15.27 9.42
C GLY A 15 -2.13 -15.58 8.47
N GLY A 16 -1.22 -14.61 8.25
CA GLY A 16 -0.01 -14.76 7.45
C GLY A 16 1.24 -15.03 8.28
N VAL A 17 2.31 -15.51 7.63
CA VAL A 17 3.57 -15.86 8.29
C VAL A 17 4.26 -14.68 8.97
N ASP A 18 4.21 -13.49 8.36
CA ASP A 18 4.91 -12.29 8.83
C ASP A 18 4.40 -11.82 10.20
N SER A 19 3.08 -11.68 10.33
CA SER A 19 2.44 -11.30 11.60
C SER A 19 2.58 -12.39 12.67
N SER A 20 2.58 -13.66 12.26
CA SER A 20 2.79 -14.80 13.16
C SER A 20 4.18 -14.79 13.79
N VAL A 21 5.22 -14.56 12.98
CA VAL A 21 6.61 -14.47 13.46
C VAL A 21 6.81 -13.21 14.29
N SER A 22 6.18 -12.09 13.92
CA SER A 22 6.19 -10.88 14.76
C SER A 22 5.68 -11.17 16.18
N ALA A 23 4.54 -11.86 16.32
CA ALA A 23 4.00 -12.22 17.63
C ALA A 23 4.95 -13.16 18.41
N ALA A 24 5.53 -14.17 17.74
CA ALA A 24 6.47 -15.09 18.36
C ALA A 24 7.75 -14.39 18.86
N LEU A 25 8.28 -13.45 18.08
CA LEU A 25 9.46 -12.65 18.46
C LEU A 25 9.17 -11.76 19.67
N LEU A 26 7.99 -11.12 19.71
CA LEU A 26 7.58 -10.29 20.84
C LEU A 26 7.38 -11.12 22.12
N LYS A 27 6.71 -12.28 22.03
CA LYS A 27 6.54 -13.18 23.18
C LYS A 27 7.91 -13.64 23.69
N LYS A 28 8.83 -14.02 22.79
CA LYS A 28 10.20 -14.41 23.14
C LYS A 28 10.99 -13.26 23.80
N ALA A 29 10.74 -12.03 23.40
CA ALA A 29 11.35 -10.84 24.01
C ALA A 29 10.77 -10.46 25.38
N GLY A 30 9.71 -11.16 25.84
CA GLY A 30 9.15 -11.01 27.19
C GLY A 30 8.02 -9.99 27.30
N TYR A 31 7.44 -9.55 26.18
CA TYR A 31 6.25 -8.71 26.16
C TYR A 31 5.00 -9.49 26.59
N ASP A 32 4.01 -8.76 27.13
CA ASP A 32 2.66 -9.27 27.32
C ASP A 32 1.89 -9.10 26.00
N VAL A 33 1.83 -10.17 25.21
CA VAL A 33 1.37 -10.13 23.82
C VAL A 33 -0.09 -10.56 23.74
N THR A 34 -0.93 -9.74 23.09
CA THR A 34 -2.29 -10.11 22.68
C THR A 34 -2.40 -10.08 21.16
N GLY A 35 -2.84 -11.17 20.55
CA GLY A 35 -3.09 -11.24 19.11
C GLY A 35 -4.48 -10.71 18.77
N VAL A 36 -4.58 -9.88 17.73
CA VAL A 36 -5.85 -9.31 17.26
C VAL A 36 -6.04 -9.61 15.78
N PHE A 37 -7.10 -10.33 15.45
CA PHE A 37 -7.56 -10.47 14.06
C PHE A 37 -8.51 -9.33 13.70
N ILE A 38 -8.17 -8.57 12.68
CA ILE A 38 -9.03 -7.48 12.18
C ILE A 38 -9.92 -8.06 11.09
N LYS A 39 -11.22 -8.20 11.39
CA LYS A 39 -12.24 -8.54 10.40
C LYS A 39 -12.60 -7.27 9.66
N VAL A 40 -12.44 -7.29 8.34
CA VAL A 40 -12.85 -6.17 7.47
C VAL A 40 -13.87 -6.64 6.44
N TRP A 41 -14.44 -5.68 5.72
CA TRP A 41 -15.46 -5.94 4.73
C TRP A 41 -14.89 -6.75 3.56
N GLN A 42 -15.69 -7.71 3.08
CA GLN A 42 -15.42 -8.46 1.86
C GLN A 42 -16.65 -8.39 0.94
N PRO A 43 -16.47 -8.35 -0.39
CA PRO A 43 -17.59 -8.39 -1.32
C PRO A 43 -18.32 -9.73 -1.26
N GLU A 44 -19.66 -9.69 -1.28
CA GLU A 44 -20.51 -10.90 -1.21
C GLU A 44 -20.33 -11.83 -2.42
N PHE A 45 -19.93 -11.27 -3.56
CA PHE A 45 -19.67 -11.99 -4.81
C PHE A 45 -18.27 -12.63 -4.87
N PHE A 46 -17.50 -12.59 -3.77
CA PHE A 46 -16.19 -13.25 -3.66
C PHE A 46 -16.21 -14.37 -2.61
N GLU A 47 -15.30 -15.31 -2.79
CA GLU A 47 -15.07 -16.36 -1.81
C GLU A 47 -14.63 -15.76 -0.46
N CYS A 48 -15.31 -16.18 0.61
CA CYS A 48 -15.04 -15.73 1.96
C CYS A 48 -13.74 -16.34 2.50
N THR A 49 -12.65 -15.57 2.44
CA THR A 49 -11.31 -16.03 2.85
C THR A 49 -11.00 -15.72 4.31
N TRP A 50 -11.64 -14.70 4.90
CA TRP A 50 -11.28 -14.21 6.24
C TRP A 50 -11.49 -15.26 7.33
N ARG A 51 -12.43 -16.20 7.15
CA ARG A 51 -12.68 -17.28 8.13
C ARG A 51 -11.46 -18.18 8.30
N GLN A 52 -10.82 -18.56 7.20
CA GLN A 52 -9.62 -19.39 7.24
C GLN A 52 -8.43 -18.61 7.80
N ASP A 53 -8.26 -17.35 7.41
CA ASP A 53 -7.22 -16.48 7.96
C ASP A 53 -7.37 -16.27 9.46
N ARG A 54 -8.61 -16.11 9.95
CA ARG A 54 -8.92 -16.03 11.37
C ARG A 54 -8.56 -17.31 12.10
N LEU A 55 -8.90 -18.48 11.54
CA LEU A 55 -8.54 -19.78 12.13
C LEU A 55 -7.02 -19.94 12.21
N ASP A 56 -6.28 -19.51 11.19
CA ASP A 56 -4.81 -19.56 11.21
C ASP A 56 -4.23 -18.61 12.27
N ALA A 57 -4.76 -17.40 12.40
CA ALA A 57 -4.39 -16.48 13.48
C ALA A 57 -4.67 -17.06 14.87
N MET A 58 -5.84 -17.72 15.05
CA MET A 58 -6.18 -18.41 16.31
C MET A 58 -5.21 -19.54 16.63
N ARG A 59 -4.84 -20.36 15.64
CA ARG A 59 -3.87 -21.46 15.82
C ARG A 59 -2.50 -20.93 16.24
N VAL A 60 -2.07 -19.81 15.67
CA VAL A 60 -0.83 -19.12 16.06
C VAL A 60 -0.90 -18.64 17.50
N CYS A 61 -1.99 -17.98 17.90
CA CYS A 61 -2.17 -17.55 19.29
C CYS A 61 -2.16 -18.72 20.27
N ALA A 62 -2.87 -19.81 19.95
CA ALA A 62 -2.90 -21.01 20.77
C ALA A 62 -1.51 -21.66 20.88
N LYS A 63 -0.74 -21.72 19.78
CA LYS A 63 0.62 -22.25 19.76
C LYS A 63 1.59 -21.43 20.61
N LEU A 64 1.41 -20.12 20.64
CA LEU A 64 2.25 -19.17 21.38
C LEU A 64 1.79 -18.94 22.82
N ASP A 65 0.67 -19.52 23.22
CA ASP A 65 0.00 -19.29 24.49
C ASP A 65 -0.18 -17.78 24.78
N ILE A 66 -0.94 -17.12 23.90
CA ILE A 66 -1.29 -15.70 23.99
C ILE A 66 -2.79 -15.49 23.76
N PRO A 67 -3.41 -14.48 24.39
CA PRO A 67 -4.79 -14.11 24.13
C PRO A 67 -5.07 -13.80 22.65
N PHE A 68 -6.30 -14.07 22.23
CA PHE A 68 -6.77 -13.83 20.88
C PHE A 68 -8.07 -13.02 20.90
N LEU A 69 -8.08 -11.88 20.21
CA LEU A 69 -9.26 -11.03 20.04
C LEU A 69 -9.63 -10.92 18.56
N THR A 70 -10.90 -10.63 18.30
CA THR A 70 -11.37 -10.25 16.96
C THR A 70 -11.93 -8.84 17.02
N LEU A 71 -11.42 -7.96 16.17
CA LEU A 71 -11.89 -6.58 16.02
C LEU A 71 -12.63 -6.48 14.69
N ASN A 72 -13.88 -6.04 14.72
CA ASN A 72 -14.67 -5.80 13.51
C ASN A 72 -14.51 -4.34 13.06
N LEU A 73 -13.91 -4.14 11.87
CA LEU A 73 -13.78 -2.85 11.18
C LEU A 73 -14.38 -2.91 9.77
N GLU A 74 -15.44 -3.70 9.57
CA GLU A 74 -16.09 -3.85 8.27
C GLU A 74 -16.61 -2.51 7.74
N LYS A 75 -17.27 -1.72 8.60
CA LYS A 75 -17.88 -0.44 8.20
C LYS A 75 -16.81 0.59 7.84
N GLU A 76 -15.78 0.69 8.66
CA GLU A 76 -14.64 1.59 8.51
C GLU A 76 -13.86 1.23 7.25
N TYR A 77 -13.58 -0.06 7.02
CA TYR A 77 -12.87 -0.49 5.82
C TYR A 77 -13.68 -0.22 4.55
N LYS A 78 -14.99 -0.51 4.57
CA LYS A 78 -15.87 -0.22 3.42
C LYS A 78 -15.83 1.27 3.06
N LYS A 79 -15.97 2.15 4.05
CA LYS A 79 -16.03 3.60 3.85
C LYS A 79 -14.66 4.19 3.48
N GLU A 80 -13.64 3.93 4.29
CA GLU A 80 -12.36 4.65 4.20
C GLU A 80 -11.40 4.04 3.18
N VAL A 81 -11.61 2.79 2.78
CA VAL A 81 -10.74 2.09 1.81
C VAL A 81 -11.48 1.82 0.51
N VAL A 82 -12.62 1.13 0.57
CA VAL A 82 -13.32 0.65 -0.63
C VAL A 82 -14.06 1.79 -1.35
N ASP A 83 -14.86 2.58 -0.63
CA ASP A 83 -15.60 3.70 -1.23
C ASP A 83 -14.65 4.79 -1.73
N TYR A 84 -13.58 5.07 -0.98
CA TYR A 84 -12.47 5.91 -1.45
C TYR A 84 -11.89 5.38 -2.78
N MET A 85 -11.55 4.09 -2.84
CA MET A 85 -10.99 3.48 -4.03
C MET A 85 -11.93 3.60 -5.23
N ILE A 86 -13.20 3.23 -5.06
CA ILE A 86 -14.23 3.33 -6.10
C ILE A 86 -14.40 4.80 -6.56
N GLY A 87 -14.42 5.75 -5.62
CA GLY A 87 -14.52 7.18 -5.90
C GLY A 87 -13.35 7.72 -6.74
N GLU A 88 -12.12 7.31 -6.41
CA GLU A 88 -10.93 7.71 -7.18
C GLU A 88 -10.94 7.11 -8.59
N TYR A 89 -11.35 5.84 -8.74
CA TYR A 89 -11.52 5.22 -10.06
C TYR A 89 -12.59 5.95 -10.88
N LYS A 90 -13.75 6.28 -10.29
CA LYS A 90 -14.81 7.09 -10.95
C LYS A 90 -14.34 8.48 -11.37
N ALA A 91 -13.28 8.98 -10.76
CA ALA A 91 -12.66 10.24 -11.13
C ALA A 91 -11.44 10.08 -12.06
N GLY A 92 -11.19 8.87 -12.59
CA GLY A 92 -10.13 8.58 -13.55
C GLY A 92 -8.75 8.35 -12.97
N ARG A 93 -8.61 8.37 -11.64
CA ARG A 93 -7.34 8.23 -10.92
C ARG A 93 -7.09 6.77 -10.55
N THR A 94 -5.83 6.44 -10.27
CA THR A 94 -5.44 5.11 -9.79
C THR A 94 -5.04 5.20 -8.32
N PRO A 95 -5.95 4.92 -7.37
CA PRO A 95 -5.69 5.06 -5.94
C PRO A 95 -4.71 4.00 -5.42
N ASN A 96 -4.16 4.24 -4.22
CA ASN A 96 -3.46 3.24 -3.42
C ASN A 96 -4.28 2.88 -2.16
N PRO A 97 -5.15 1.87 -2.22
CA PRO A 97 -6.00 1.49 -1.09
C PRO A 97 -5.22 0.88 0.09
N ASP A 98 -4.03 0.30 -0.12
CA ASP A 98 -3.22 -0.26 0.97
C ASP A 98 -2.68 0.83 1.89
N VAL A 99 -2.38 2.02 1.36
CA VAL A 99 -2.05 3.22 2.14
C VAL A 99 -3.22 3.62 3.03
N MET A 100 -4.45 3.65 2.47
CA MET A 100 -5.65 4.00 3.24
C MET A 100 -5.97 2.96 4.30
N CYS A 101 -5.77 1.68 3.97
CA CYS A 101 -5.91 0.58 4.93
C CYS A 101 -4.93 0.73 6.11
N ASN A 102 -3.66 1.07 5.86
CA ASN A 102 -2.72 1.35 6.93
C ASN A 102 -3.15 2.59 7.73
N LYS A 103 -3.54 3.67 7.07
CA LYS A 103 -3.92 4.93 7.73
C LYS A 103 -5.14 4.80 8.64
N TYR A 104 -6.23 4.21 8.13
CA TYR A 104 -7.53 4.23 8.79
C TYR A 104 -7.86 2.95 9.55
N ILE A 105 -7.29 1.81 9.15
CA ILE A 105 -7.66 0.50 9.70
C ILE A 105 -6.57 -0.01 10.63
N LYS A 106 -5.33 -0.20 10.13
CA LYS A 106 -4.26 -0.78 10.97
C LYS A 106 -3.70 0.23 11.98
N PHE A 107 -3.48 1.47 11.57
CA PHE A 107 -2.98 2.52 12.46
C PHE A 107 -4.04 3.55 12.84
N GLY A 108 -5.27 3.37 12.37
CA GLY A 108 -6.48 4.02 12.90
C GLY A 108 -7.21 3.07 13.84
N GLY A 109 -8.32 2.47 13.38
CA GLY A 109 -9.22 1.69 14.23
C GLY A 109 -8.56 0.60 15.10
N PHE A 110 -7.57 -0.14 14.58
CA PHE A 110 -6.82 -1.12 15.38
C PHE A 110 -5.90 -0.47 16.42
N PHE A 111 -5.21 0.61 16.05
CA PHE A 111 -4.37 1.37 16.98
C PHE A 111 -5.20 1.94 18.12
N ASP A 112 -6.29 2.63 17.80
CA ASP A 112 -7.19 3.23 18.78
C ASP A 112 -7.80 2.18 19.69
N PHE A 113 -8.26 1.06 19.12
CA PHE A 113 -8.72 -0.10 19.88
C PHE A 113 -7.67 -0.58 20.88
N ALA A 114 -6.44 -0.83 20.43
CA ALA A 114 -5.37 -1.33 21.28
C ALA A 114 -5.02 -0.34 22.41
N MET A 115 -4.89 0.95 22.09
CA MET A 115 -4.60 1.99 23.09
C MET A 115 -5.70 2.07 24.14
N ASN A 116 -6.97 2.02 23.74
CA ASN A 116 -8.12 2.02 24.66
C ASN A 116 -8.20 0.77 25.54
N HIS A 117 -7.58 -0.35 25.11
CA HIS A 117 -7.46 -1.57 25.90
C HIS A 117 -6.16 -1.63 26.73
N GLY A 118 -5.49 -0.49 26.89
CA GLY A 118 -4.31 -0.34 27.75
C GLY A 118 -3.04 -0.94 27.15
N ALA A 119 -2.93 -1.04 25.83
CA ALA A 119 -1.68 -1.42 25.18
C ALA A 119 -0.62 -0.30 25.37
N ASP A 120 0.62 -0.70 25.66
CA ASP A 120 1.77 0.20 25.57
C ASP A 120 2.18 0.41 24.11
N PHE A 121 2.07 -0.65 23.30
CA PHE A 121 2.44 -0.65 21.88
C PHE A 121 1.47 -1.46 21.02
N VAL A 122 1.41 -1.13 19.74
CA VAL A 122 0.92 -2.03 18.70
C VAL A 122 2.07 -2.63 17.91
N ALA A 123 1.87 -3.80 17.33
CA ALA A 123 2.80 -4.37 16.38
C ALA A 123 2.11 -4.94 15.15
N THR A 124 2.85 -4.95 14.05
CA THR A 124 2.39 -5.54 12.79
C THR A 124 3.51 -6.35 12.13
N GLY A 125 3.16 -7.17 11.15
CA GLY A 125 4.12 -7.90 10.32
C GLY A 125 4.66 -7.07 9.15
N HIS A 126 4.82 -5.75 9.29
CA HIS A 126 5.38 -4.94 8.21
C HIS A 126 6.92 -4.99 8.19
N TYR A 127 7.48 -5.02 6.98
CA TYR A 127 8.91 -4.87 6.71
C TYR A 127 9.30 -3.39 6.71
N ALA A 128 9.31 -2.80 7.90
CA ALA A 128 9.76 -1.45 8.17
C ALA A 128 10.46 -1.42 9.53
N ARG A 129 11.18 -0.36 9.85
CA ARG A 129 11.88 -0.23 11.14
C ARG A 129 11.52 1.08 11.80
N VAL A 130 11.67 1.13 13.11
CA VAL A 130 11.42 2.32 13.93
C VAL A 130 12.69 2.65 14.69
N LYS A 131 13.08 3.93 14.72
CA LYS A 131 14.21 4.41 15.51
C LYS A 131 13.85 5.68 16.24
N ASN A 132 14.13 5.73 17.54
CA ASN A 132 14.07 6.97 18.29
C ASN A 132 15.37 7.74 18.07
N ALA A 133 15.26 8.95 17.53
CA ALA A 133 16.39 9.84 17.26
C ALA A 133 16.01 11.29 17.62
N ARG A 134 16.83 11.95 18.44
CA ARG A 134 16.71 13.39 18.76
C ARG A 134 15.31 13.80 19.26
N GLY A 135 14.70 12.97 20.11
CA GLY A 135 13.36 13.23 20.67
C GLY A 135 12.20 12.99 19.70
N LYS A 136 12.46 12.47 18.48
CA LYS A 136 11.45 12.07 17.51
C LYS A 136 11.59 10.59 17.16
N THR A 137 10.53 10.04 16.62
CA THR A 137 10.50 8.66 16.11
C THR A 137 10.57 8.70 14.59
N GLU A 138 11.57 8.03 14.03
CA GLU A 138 11.81 7.92 12.58
C GLU A 138 11.30 6.58 12.06
N LEU A 139 10.67 6.60 10.88
CA LEU A 139 10.30 5.40 10.13
C LEU A 139 11.43 5.10 9.15
N LEU A 140 12.00 3.90 9.21
CA LEU A 140 13.11 3.50 8.35
C LEU A 140 12.69 2.37 7.42
N ALA A 141 13.26 2.37 6.22
CA ALA A 141 13.12 1.29 5.25
C ALA A 141 13.51 -0.05 5.90
N GLY A 142 12.78 -1.12 5.56
CA GLY A 142 13.15 -2.46 5.97
C GLY A 142 14.56 -2.85 5.51
N GLU A 143 15.17 -3.81 6.19
CA GLU A 143 16.48 -4.35 5.81
C GLU A 143 16.38 -5.07 4.46
N ASP A 144 15.34 -5.89 4.28
CA ASP A 144 14.99 -6.50 3.00
C ASP A 144 14.41 -5.46 2.04
N LYS A 145 15.25 -4.92 1.15
CA LYS A 145 14.86 -3.89 0.18
C LYS A 145 13.79 -4.35 -0.82
N ASN A 146 13.64 -5.66 -1.05
CA ASN A 146 12.61 -6.20 -1.93
C ASN A 146 11.24 -6.31 -1.26
N LYS A 147 11.23 -6.28 0.07
CA LYS A 147 10.02 -6.39 0.89
C LYS A 147 9.72 -5.12 1.69
N ASP A 148 10.61 -4.13 1.73
CA ASP A 148 10.39 -2.81 2.35
C ASP A 148 8.98 -2.28 2.09
N GLN A 149 8.26 -1.98 3.19
CA GLN A 149 6.86 -1.58 3.18
C GLN A 149 6.64 -0.14 3.64
N THR A 150 7.71 0.63 3.87
CA THR A 150 7.60 2.06 4.25
C THR A 150 6.78 2.88 3.25
N TYR A 151 6.80 2.50 1.98
CA TYR A 151 5.98 3.13 0.93
C TYR A 151 4.47 3.12 1.26
N PHE A 152 3.98 2.16 2.04
CA PHE A 152 2.57 2.08 2.43
C PHE A 152 2.28 2.72 3.80
N LEU A 153 3.31 3.22 4.49
CA LEU A 153 3.26 3.70 5.88
C LEU A 153 3.58 5.20 5.99
N TRP A 154 3.65 5.92 4.86
CA TRP A 154 4.03 7.34 4.83
C TRP A 154 3.05 8.27 5.58
N THR A 155 1.83 7.80 5.83
CA THR A 155 0.78 8.57 6.52
C THR A 155 0.84 8.47 8.05
N LEU A 156 1.77 7.69 8.61
CA LEU A 156 1.88 7.51 10.05
C LEU A 156 2.26 8.82 10.75
N THR A 157 1.62 9.10 11.87
CA THR A 157 1.94 10.24 12.72
C THR A 157 3.07 9.90 13.70
N GLN A 158 3.69 10.92 14.32
CA GLN A 158 4.64 10.70 15.41
C GLN A 158 4.04 9.87 16.55
N GLU A 159 2.79 10.16 16.93
CA GLU A 159 2.11 9.46 18.01
C GLU A 159 1.94 7.97 17.70
N GLN A 160 1.44 7.67 16.51
CA GLN A 160 1.26 6.28 16.05
C GLN A 160 2.60 5.55 16.00
N LEU A 161 3.60 6.18 15.39
CA LEU A 161 4.90 5.56 15.17
C LEU A 161 5.66 5.32 16.48
N ALA A 162 5.61 6.25 17.43
CA ALA A 162 6.24 6.13 18.75
C ALA A 162 5.71 4.94 19.55
N LYS A 163 4.46 4.52 19.29
CA LYS A 163 3.81 3.37 19.93
C LYS A 163 3.72 2.14 19.01
N THR A 164 4.50 2.10 17.94
CA THR A 164 4.48 0.98 16.97
C THR A 164 5.77 0.19 17.00
N LEU A 165 5.64 -1.14 16.92
CA LEU A 165 6.74 -2.09 16.75
C LEU A 165 6.63 -2.81 15.40
N PHE A 166 7.77 -2.98 14.72
CA PHE A 166 7.91 -3.79 13.51
C PHE A 166 8.94 -4.90 13.73
N PRO A 167 8.57 -6.01 14.39
CA PRO A 167 9.55 -7.00 14.89
C PRO A 167 10.37 -7.71 13.80
N ILE A 168 9.90 -7.68 12.55
CA ILE A 168 10.58 -8.33 11.41
C ILE A 168 11.29 -7.34 10.49
N GLY A 169 11.32 -6.04 10.83
CA GLY A 169 11.92 -5.00 10.01
C GLY A 169 13.39 -5.21 9.65
N ASP A 170 14.14 -5.84 10.57
CA ASP A 170 15.57 -6.16 10.45
C ASP A 170 15.82 -7.59 9.93
N ILE A 171 14.80 -8.27 9.41
CA ILE A 171 14.87 -9.69 9.03
C ILE A 171 14.48 -9.86 7.58
N ASP A 172 15.32 -10.55 6.81
CA ASP A 172 14.96 -10.94 5.45
C ASP A 172 13.80 -11.94 5.41
N LYS A 173 13.01 -11.89 4.33
CA LYS A 173 11.83 -12.76 4.20
C LYS A 173 12.15 -14.26 4.32
N PRO A 174 13.25 -14.80 3.73
CA PRO A 174 13.61 -16.21 3.90
C PRO A 174 13.88 -16.59 5.38
N LYS A 175 14.53 -15.73 6.16
CA LYS A 175 14.79 -15.93 7.58
C LYS A 175 13.51 -15.83 8.41
N VAL A 176 12.56 -14.96 8.05
CA VAL A 176 11.22 -14.95 8.66
C VAL A 176 10.55 -16.33 8.49
N ARG A 177 10.59 -16.94 7.30
CA ARG A 177 10.03 -18.29 7.08
C ARG A 177 10.71 -19.36 7.92
N ARG A 178 12.05 -19.36 7.98
CA ARG A 178 12.82 -20.29 8.84
C ARG A 178 12.49 -20.12 10.33
N LEU A 179 12.25 -18.88 10.78
CA LEU A 179 11.80 -18.61 12.15
C LEU A 179 10.40 -19.19 12.40
N ALA A 180 9.49 -19.08 11.45
CA ALA A 180 8.15 -19.66 11.57
C ALA A 180 8.20 -21.19 11.75
N GLU A 181 9.04 -21.88 10.98
CA GLU A 181 9.29 -23.32 11.12
C GLU A 181 9.89 -23.65 12.50
N LYS A 182 10.91 -22.88 12.93
CA LYS A 182 11.55 -23.07 14.23
C LYS A 182 10.60 -22.87 15.41
N PHE A 183 9.65 -21.94 15.29
CA PHE A 183 8.60 -21.73 16.29
C PHE A 183 7.44 -22.73 16.17
N GLY A 184 7.45 -23.61 15.16
CA GLY A 184 6.40 -24.59 14.91
C GLY A 184 5.05 -23.94 14.56
N LEU A 185 5.08 -22.84 13.81
CA LEU A 185 3.88 -22.10 13.42
C LEU A 185 3.26 -22.72 12.16
N SER A 186 1.94 -22.95 12.17
CA SER A 186 1.20 -23.51 11.03
C SER A 186 1.28 -22.65 9.76
N THR A 187 1.53 -21.35 9.91
CA THR A 187 1.64 -20.39 8.81
C THR A 187 2.98 -20.44 8.07
N ALA A 188 3.96 -21.22 8.52
CA ALA A 188 5.29 -21.31 7.90
C ALA A 188 5.25 -21.68 6.40
N VAL A 189 4.37 -22.62 6.04
CA VAL A 189 4.17 -23.10 4.65
C VAL A 189 3.19 -22.25 3.85
N LYS A 190 2.52 -21.26 4.47
CA LYS A 190 1.51 -20.45 3.81
C LYS A 190 2.15 -19.50 2.79
N LYS A 191 1.56 -19.41 1.61
CA LYS A 191 1.98 -18.46 0.57
C LYS A 191 1.74 -17.02 1.06
N ASP A 192 2.55 -16.10 0.59
CA ASP A 192 2.35 -14.67 0.86
C ASP A 192 1.01 -14.22 0.28
N SER A 193 0.27 -13.39 1.01
CA SER A 193 -0.92 -12.72 0.48
C SER A 193 -0.50 -11.84 -0.71
N GLN A 194 -1.20 -11.99 -1.82
CA GLN A 194 -1.08 -11.13 -3.00
C GLN A 194 -2.41 -10.40 -3.23
N GLY A 195 -2.35 -9.21 -3.83
CA GLY A 195 -3.53 -8.39 -4.13
C GLY A 195 -3.85 -7.37 -3.03
N LEU A 196 -5.10 -6.93 -3.00
CA LEU A 196 -5.58 -5.86 -2.13
C LEU A 196 -5.58 -6.30 -0.66
N CYS A 197 -5.05 -5.48 0.25
CA CYS A 197 -4.98 -5.84 1.67
C CYS A 197 -6.34 -6.29 2.22
N PHE A 198 -6.38 -7.47 2.85
CA PHE A 198 -7.57 -8.17 3.40
C PHE A 198 -8.62 -8.72 2.42
N ILE A 199 -8.64 -8.26 1.17
CA ILE A 199 -9.52 -8.82 0.13
C ILE A 199 -8.82 -9.95 -0.63
N GLY A 200 -7.48 -9.89 -0.74
CA GLY A 200 -6.67 -10.91 -1.40
C GLY A 200 -6.52 -10.68 -2.90
N LYS A 201 -6.29 -11.76 -3.64
CA LYS A 201 -6.06 -11.69 -5.09
C LYS A 201 -7.39 -11.44 -5.79
N ILE A 202 -7.60 -10.20 -6.19
CA ILE A 202 -8.78 -9.77 -6.92
C ILE A 202 -8.37 -9.21 -8.28
N ASP A 203 -9.13 -9.55 -9.32
CA ASP A 203 -9.06 -8.80 -10.57
C ASP A 203 -9.76 -7.45 -10.36
N MET A 204 -9.02 -6.36 -10.49
CA MET A 204 -9.54 -5.03 -10.24
C MET A 204 -10.65 -4.64 -11.22
N THR A 205 -10.62 -5.15 -12.45
CA THR A 205 -11.66 -4.89 -13.46
C THR A 205 -12.96 -5.55 -13.01
N ASP A 206 -12.92 -6.83 -12.67
CA ASP A 206 -14.10 -7.58 -12.23
C ASP A 206 -14.70 -6.99 -10.94
N PHE A 207 -13.84 -6.58 -10.00
CA PHE A 207 -14.30 -5.86 -8.81
C PHE A 207 -15.04 -4.58 -9.18
N LEU A 208 -14.44 -3.72 -10.02
CA LEU A 208 -15.02 -2.43 -10.37
C LEU A 208 -16.32 -2.56 -11.16
N LYS A 209 -16.49 -3.60 -11.99
CA LYS A 209 -17.73 -3.86 -12.75
C LYS A 209 -18.96 -4.06 -11.85
N ASN A 210 -18.77 -4.46 -10.58
CA ASN A 210 -19.86 -4.57 -9.61
C ASN A 210 -20.30 -3.21 -9.02
N TYR A 211 -19.52 -2.14 -9.22
CA TYR A 211 -19.76 -0.81 -8.62
C TYR A 211 -19.85 0.34 -9.61
N ILE A 212 -19.26 0.15 -10.79
CA ILE A 212 -19.26 1.10 -11.90
C ILE A 212 -19.95 0.39 -13.06
N LYS A 213 -21.00 1.00 -13.62
CA LYS A 213 -21.70 0.42 -14.75
C LYS A 213 -20.79 0.45 -15.97
N GLU A 214 -20.69 -0.68 -16.66
CA GLU A 214 -19.98 -0.77 -17.93
C GLU A 214 -20.57 0.20 -18.97
N LYS A 215 -19.69 0.92 -19.65
CA LYS A 215 -20.06 1.81 -20.75
C LYS A 215 -18.99 1.71 -21.81
N LYS A 216 -19.37 1.15 -22.96
CA LYS A 216 -18.49 1.07 -24.12
C LYS A 216 -17.95 2.45 -24.50
N GLY A 217 -16.66 2.49 -24.79
CA GLY A 217 -15.94 3.69 -25.18
C GLY A 217 -14.99 3.41 -26.34
N ASN A 218 -14.51 4.48 -26.97
CA ASN A 218 -13.68 4.39 -28.17
C ASN A 218 -12.19 4.31 -27.80
N VAL A 219 -11.47 3.47 -28.54
CA VAL A 219 -10.01 3.45 -28.55
C VAL A 219 -9.54 4.32 -29.70
N LEU A 220 -8.78 5.36 -29.36
CA LEU A 220 -8.21 6.31 -30.30
C LEU A 220 -6.73 6.00 -30.53
N ASP A 221 -6.25 6.17 -31.76
CA ASP A 221 -4.82 6.31 -32.02
C ASP A 221 -4.33 7.72 -31.65
N GLU A 222 -3.11 8.03 -32.04
CA GLU A 222 -2.42 9.26 -31.66
C GLU A 222 -2.90 10.48 -32.44
N GLU A 223 -3.47 10.24 -33.63
CA GLU A 223 -4.12 11.20 -34.51
C GLU A 223 -5.57 11.48 -34.09
N GLY A 224 -6.12 10.64 -33.19
CA GLY A 224 -7.48 10.77 -32.67
C GLY A 224 -8.50 9.93 -33.44
N GLU A 225 -8.06 9.09 -34.38
CA GLU A 225 -8.93 8.21 -35.15
C GLU A 225 -9.39 7.02 -34.31
N ILE A 226 -10.65 6.63 -34.51
CA ILE A 226 -11.20 5.46 -33.82
C ILE A 226 -10.65 4.20 -34.47
N ILE A 227 -9.88 3.44 -33.70
CA ILE A 227 -9.27 2.17 -34.11
C ILE A 227 -9.81 0.97 -33.34
N GLY A 228 -10.68 1.19 -32.34
CA GLY A 228 -11.20 0.11 -31.51
C GLY A 228 -12.22 0.52 -30.44
N GLU A 229 -12.54 -0.42 -29.56
CA GLU A 229 -13.49 -0.23 -28.44
C GLU A 229 -12.95 -0.79 -27.11
N HIS A 230 -13.48 -0.31 -26.00
CA HIS A 230 -13.23 -0.84 -24.67
C HIS A 230 -14.50 -0.84 -23.81
N ASP A 231 -14.50 -1.61 -22.72
CA ASP A 231 -15.67 -1.78 -21.85
C ASP A 231 -15.84 -0.63 -20.82
N GLY A 232 -14.81 0.17 -20.60
CA GLY A 232 -14.93 1.44 -19.88
C GLY A 232 -13.57 2.01 -19.49
N ALA A 233 -13.37 3.31 -19.70
CA ALA A 233 -12.07 3.93 -19.44
C ALA A 233 -11.67 3.83 -17.96
N PHE A 234 -12.64 3.74 -17.04
CA PHE A 234 -12.42 3.58 -15.61
C PHE A 234 -11.68 2.30 -15.21
N TYR A 235 -11.79 1.24 -16.00
CA TYR A 235 -11.17 -0.07 -15.72
C TYR A 235 -9.72 -0.16 -16.17
N LEU A 236 -9.27 0.82 -16.94
CA LEU A 236 -7.99 0.77 -17.64
C LEU A 236 -6.97 1.70 -17.01
N THR A 237 -5.72 1.30 -16.98
CA THR A 237 -4.63 2.11 -16.43
C THR A 237 -3.64 2.51 -17.52
N ILE A 238 -3.05 3.70 -17.40
CA ILE A 238 -1.99 4.15 -18.31
C ILE A 238 -0.82 3.14 -18.28
N GLY A 239 -0.30 2.79 -19.45
CA GLY A 239 0.72 1.77 -19.66
C GLY A 239 0.20 0.33 -19.77
N GLN A 240 -1.09 0.09 -19.59
CA GLN A 240 -1.71 -1.23 -19.77
C GLN A 240 -1.79 -1.61 -21.26
N ARG A 241 -1.67 -2.91 -21.57
CA ARG A 241 -1.69 -3.48 -22.94
C ARG A 241 -2.94 -4.28 -23.29
N HIS A 242 -3.82 -4.48 -22.31
CA HIS A 242 -4.98 -5.37 -22.40
C HIS A 242 -6.23 -4.65 -21.88
N GLY A 243 -7.42 -5.22 -22.12
CA GLY A 243 -8.70 -4.64 -21.66
C GLY A 243 -9.38 -3.71 -22.68
N PHE A 244 -8.88 -3.70 -23.92
CA PHE A 244 -9.48 -3.01 -25.06
C PHE A 244 -9.28 -3.86 -26.32
N ARG A 245 -10.07 -3.61 -27.37
CA ARG A 245 -10.04 -4.33 -28.64
C ARG A 245 -9.71 -3.36 -29.75
N ILE A 246 -8.69 -3.69 -30.55
CA ILE A 246 -8.36 -2.97 -31.79
C ILE A 246 -9.08 -3.66 -32.93
N MET A 247 -9.92 -2.94 -33.66
CA MET A 247 -10.66 -3.44 -34.82
C MET A 247 -9.90 -3.22 -36.13
N LYS A 248 -9.09 -2.15 -36.21
CA LYS A 248 -8.23 -1.85 -37.35
C LYS A 248 -6.80 -2.30 -37.03
N ARG A 249 -6.49 -3.58 -37.27
CA ARG A 249 -5.17 -4.16 -36.97
C ARG A 249 -4.53 -4.76 -38.22
N SER A 250 -3.27 -4.43 -38.46
CA SER A 250 -2.41 -5.10 -39.44
C SER A 250 -1.67 -6.27 -38.79
N PRO A 251 -1.35 -7.35 -39.53
CA PRO A 251 -0.63 -8.52 -38.99
C PRO A 251 0.72 -8.18 -38.35
N ASP A 252 1.39 -7.14 -38.86
CA ASP A 252 2.70 -6.69 -38.40
C ASP A 252 2.64 -5.67 -37.25
N ASP A 253 1.44 -5.38 -36.73
CA ASP A 253 1.26 -4.39 -35.68
C ASP A 253 1.93 -4.79 -34.37
N ALA A 254 2.86 -3.95 -33.93
CA ALA A 254 3.41 -3.99 -32.60
C ALA A 254 2.29 -3.82 -31.55
N PRO A 255 2.49 -4.30 -30.31
CA PRO A 255 1.44 -4.23 -29.31
C PRO A 255 1.15 -2.79 -28.87
N TYR A 256 -0.12 -2.46 -28.73
CA TYR A 256 -0.58 -1.17 -28.25
C TYR A 256 -0.50 -1.04 -26.72
N TYR A 257 -0.25 0.18 -26.25
CA TYR A 257 -0.24 0.57 -24.84
C TYR A 257 -1.09 1.81 -24.66
N ILE A 258 -1.82 1.87 -23.56
CA ILE A 258 -2.60 3.06 -23.20
C ILE A 258 -1.64 4.19 -22.81
N VAL A 259 -1.66 5.29 -23.56
CA VAL A 259 -0.84 6.49 -23.32
C VAL A 259 -1.65 7.67 -22.80
N GLY A 260 -2.98 7.62 -22.96
CA GLY A 260 -3.89 8.66 -22.50
C GLY A 260 -5.26 8.12 -22.14
N LYS A 261 -5.98 8.84 -21.28
CA LYS A 261 -7.36 8.55 -20.90
C LYS A 261 -8.15 9.84 -20.82
N ASN A 262 -9.34 9.85 -21.43
CA ASN A 262 -10.32 10.91 -21.23
C ASN A 262 -11.59 10.30 -20.64
N ILE A 263 -11.77 10.51 -19.33
CA ILE A 263 -12.91 9.99 -18.61
C ILE A 263 -14.22 10.64 -19.03
N ALA A 264 -14.23 11.96 -19.25
CA ALA A 264 -15.44 12.69 -19.60
C ALA A 264 -16.01 12.20 -20.95
N ASN A 265 -15.12 11.94 -21.91
CA ASN A 265 -15.49 11.44 -23.23
C ASN A 265 -15.53 9.90 -23.29
N ASN A 266 -15.18 9.20 -22.21
CA ASN A 266 -15.04 7.74 -22.16
C ASN A 266 -14.18 7.19 -23.31
N THR A 267 -12.99 7.75 -23.50
CA THR A 267 -12.03 7.30 -24.51
C THR A 267 -10.67 6.98 -23.89
N ILE A 268 -9.93 6.10 -24.57
CA ILE A 268 -8.51 5.88 -24.30
C ILE A 268 -7.71 6.18 -25.57
N THR A 269 -6.50 6.67 -25.39
CA THR A 269 -5.53 6.86 -26.47
C THR A 269 -4.46 5.79 -26.34
N VAL A 270 -4.16 5.09 -27.43
CA VAL A 270 -3.15 4.02 -27.45
C VAL A 270 -2.02 4.31 -28.45
N SER A 271 -0.84 3.76 -28.16
CA SER A 271 0.34 3.87 -29.01
C SER A 271 1.09 2.55 -29.07
N GLN A 272 1.70 2.25 -30.21
CA GLN A 272 2.66 1.15 -30.35
C GLN A 272 4.05 1.53 -29.81
N ASP A 273 4.36 2.83 -29.72
CA ASP A 273 5.62 3.32 -29.16
C ASP A 273 5.50 3.44 -27.64
N GLN A 274 6.14 2.50 -26.92
CA GLN A 274 6.24 2.55 -25.46
C GLN A 274 6.83 3.86 -24.93
N LYS A 275 7.67 4.55 -25.71
CA LYS A 275 8.24 5.84 -25.29
C LYS A 275 7.16 6.92 -25.15
N LYS A 276 5.97 6.76 -25.75
CA LYS A 276 4.85 7.70 -25.56
C LYS A 276 4.09 7.49 -24.25
N ILE A 277 4.21 6.33 -23.60
CA ILE A 277 3.86 6.22 -22.16
C ILE A 277 4.71 7.21 -21.36
N ALA A 278 5.94 7.44 -21.82
CA ALA A 278 6.88 8.41 -21.29
C ALA A 278 6.62 9.85 -21.76
N ALA A 279 5.62 10.14 -22.61
CA ALA A 279 5.20 11.52 -22.88
C ALA A 279 4.50 12.17 -21.66
N GLN A 280 4.12 11.37 -20.66
CA GLN A 280 3.76 11.83 -19.30
C GLN A 280 4.99 11.91 -18.38
N GLU A 281 6.16 12.15 -18.95
CA GLU A 281 7.35 12.49 -18.21
C GLU A 281 7.23 13.90 -17.66
N SER A 282 7.41 14.04 -16.36
CA SER A 282 7.54 15.35 -15.74
C SER A 282 8.72 15.35 -14.80
N LYS A 283 9.40 16.49 -14.75
CA LYS A 283 10.36 16.80 -13.70
C LYS A 283 9.67 17.33 -12.44
N ILE A 284 8.39 17.70 -12.52
CA ILE A 284 7.64 18.30 -11.42
C ILE A 284 6.42 17.44 -11.14
N VAL A 285 6.31 16.95 -9.90
CA VAL A 285 5.15 16.21 -9.41
C VAL A 285 4.49 17.01 -8.31
N LYS A 286 3.23 17.42 -8.52
CA LYS A 286 2.43 18.13 -7.52
C LYS A 286 1.75 17.14 -6.59
N LEU A 287 1.72 17.48 -5.30
CA LEU A 287 1.17 16.62 -4.26
C LEU A 287 -0.02 17.28 -3.57
N LYS A 288 -1.04 16.48 -3.26
CA LYS A 288 -2.11 16.78 -2.30
C LYS A 288 -2.04 15.84 -1.10
N ASN A 289 -2.77 16.18 -0.04
CA ASN A 289 -2.89 15.36 1.18
C ASN A 289 -1.52 14.97 1.76
N VAL A 290 -0.60 15.93 1.79
CA VAL A 290 0.79 15.72 2.22
C VAL A 290 0.83 15.47 3.73
N SER A 291 1.63 14.49 4.14
CA SER A 291 1.89 14.17 5.54
C SER A 291 3.37 13.92 5.74
N TRP A 292 3.93 14.56 6.77
CA TRP A 292 5.32 14.41 7.16
C TRP A 292 5.38 13.80 8.55
N ILE A 293 6.04 12.65 8.66
CA ILE A 293 6.05 11.82 9.87
C ILE A 293 6.67 12.58 11.03
N ALA A 294 7.81 13.24 10.80
CA ALA A 294 8.63 13.89 11.84
C ALA A 294 8.72 15.43 11.68
N GLY A 295 7.69 16.03 11.06
CA GLY A 295 7.66 17.47 10.72
C GLY A 295 8.15 17.78 9.30
N GLU A 296 7.94 19.02 8.84
CA GLU A 296 8.31 19.42 7.47
C GLU A 296 9.80 19.20 7.18
N PRO A 297 10.15 18.69 5.99
CA PRO A 297 11.54 18.49 5.59
C PRO A 297 12.22 19.83 5.30
N ASP A 298 13.55 19.86 5.47
CA ASP A 298 14.38 21.00 5.09
C ASP A 298 14.39 21.16 3.56
N LEU A 299 13.75 22.22 3.07
CA LEU A 299 13.55 22.47 1.64
C LEU A 299 14.84 22.85 0.89
N SER A 300 15.94 23.10 1.60
CA SER A 300 17.25 23.38 0.98
C SER A 300 17.99 22.11 0.55
N LYS A 301 17.55 20.93 1.00
CA LYS A 301 18.21 19.64 0.75
C LYS A 301 17.67 18.92 -0.46
N THR A 302 18.49 18.02 -0.99
CA THR A 302 18.08 17.01 -1.96
C THR A 302 17.72 15.72 -1.23
N TYR A 303 16.59 15.13 -1.61
CA TYR A 303 16.07 13.87 -1.10
C TYR A 303 15.92 12.86 -2.23
N SER A 304 15.40 11.68 -1.90
CA SER A 304 14.94 10.72 -2.90
C SER A 304 13.44 10.49 -2.75
N ALA A 305 12.73 10.30 -3.86
CA ALA A 305 11.32 9.95 -3.84
C ALA A 305 11.02 8.68 -4.64
N ARG A 306 9.99 7.96 -4.20
CA ARG A 306 9.41 6.79 -4.86
C ARG A 306 7.98 7.12 -5.27
N LEU A 307 7.69 7.06 -6.57
CA LEU A 307 6.36 7.40 -7.13
C LEU A 307 5.42 6.20 -7.27
N ARG A 308 5.96 4.98 -7.15
CA ARG A 308 5.19 3.74 -7.19
C ARG A 308 5.90 2.69 -6.35
N TYR A 309 5.15 1.78 -5.73
CA TYR A 309 5.75 0.67 -5.00
C TYR A 309 6.72 -0.12 -5.88
N ARG A 310 7.93 -0.39 -5.36
CA ARG A 310 9.07 -1.02 -6.05
C ARG A 310 9.70 -0.24 -7.21
N ALA A 311 9.24 0.97 -7.51
CA ALA A 311 9.99 1.84 -8.41
C ALA A 311 11.33 2.25 -7.76
N PRO A 312 12.40 2.42 -8.57
CA PRO A 312 13.65 3.00 -8.09
C PRO A 312 13.43 4.35 -7.40
N LEU A 313 14.28 4.65 -6.44
CA LEU A 313 14.33 5.97 -5.83
C LEU A 313 14.92 6.97 -6.83
N ALA A 314 14.29 8.12 -6.97
CA ALA A 314 14.76 9.20 -7.83
C ALA A 314 15.08 10.45 -7.01
N ALA A 315 16.24 11.05 -7.25
CA ALA A 315 16.67 12.25 -6.57
C ALA A 315 15.74 13.44 -6.89
N CYS A 316 15.28 14.14 -5.84
CA CYS A 316 14.37 15.27 -5.96
C CYS A 316 14.64 16.36 -4.90
N ALA A 317 14.40 17.62 -5.27
CA ALA A 317 14.21 18.71 -4.33
C ALA A 317 12.72 18.84 -3.99
N ILE A 318 12.40 19.33 -2.78
CA ILE A 318 11.03 19.60 -2.35
C ILE A 318 10.81 21.11 -2.39
N LYS A 319 9.74 21.56 -3.05
CA LYS A 319 9.33 22.97 -3.04
C LYS A 319 7.93 23.10 -2.46
N LYS A 320 7.68 24.25 -1.83
CA LYS A 320 6.36 24.64 -1.33
C LYS A 320 5.79 25.73 -2.24
N ALA A 321 4.61 25.49 -2.79
CA ALA A 321 3.88 26.43 -3.64
C ALA A 321 2.55 26.75 -2.97
N GLY A 322 2.54 27.81 -2.15
CA GLY A 322 1.42 28.11 -1.25
C GLY A 322 1.23 26.99 -0.21
N ASN A 323 0.05 26.36 -0.21
CA ASN A 323 -0.27 25.23 0.67
C ASN A 323 0.05 23.86 0.05
N ALA A 324 0.52 23.81 -1.19
CA ALA A 324 0.87 22.58 -1.89
C ALA A 324 2.38 22.30 -1.83
N PHE A 325 2.76 21.03 -1.94
CA PHE A 325 4.15 20.61 -2.11
C PHE A 325 4.37 20.05 -3.51
N GLU A 326 5.56 20.29 -4.04
CA GLU A 326 6.01 19.79 -5.32
C GLU A 326 7.34 19.06 -5.18
N LEU A 327 7.51 17.95 -5.89
CA LEU A 327 8.78 17.26 -6.03
C LEU A 327 9.40 17.63 -7.38
N HIS A 328 10.61 18.19 -7.33
CA HIS A 328 11.38 18.65 -8.48
C HIS A 328 12.54 17.66 -8.72
N PHE A 329 12.42 16.82 -9.73
CA PHE A 329 13.40 15.78 -10.10
C PHE A 329 14.45 16.32 -11.07
N LYS A 330 15.69 15.82 -10.96
CA LYS A 330 16.77 16.16 -11.91
C LYS A 330 16.46 15.66 -13.31
N ASN A 331 16.01 14.40 -13.40
CA ASN A 331 15.62 13.74 -14.64
C ASN A 331 14.10 13.54 -14.66
N PRO A 332 13.45 13.62 -15.84
CA PRO A 332 12.01 13.37 -15.93
C PRO A 332 11.64 11.98 -15.41
N GLN A 333 10.52 11.90 -14.69
CA GLN A 333 10.00 10.64 -14.15
C GLN A 333 8.88 10.12 -15.03
N LYS A 334 8.94 8.83 -15.39
CA LYS A 334 7.96 8.16 -16.25
C LYS A 334 6.76 7.67 -15.47
N ALA A 335 5.62 7.51 -16.15
CA ALA A 335 4.41 6.88 -15.62
C ALA A 335 3.89 7.49 -14.30
N ILE A 336 4.02 8.82 -14.17
CA ILE A 336 3.45 9.58 -13.05
C ILE A 336 1.92 9.42 -13.10
N THR A 337 1.36 8.74 -12.10
CA THR A 337 -0.06 8.35 -12.12
C THR A 337 -0.84 9.08 -11.02
N PRO A 338 -1.76 9.99 -11.36
CA PRO A 338 -2.65 10.63 -10.41
C PRO A 338 -3.37 9.62 -9.50
N GLY A 339 -3.42 9.92 -8.21
CA GLY A 339 -3.97 9.04 -7.16
C GLY A 339 -2.97 8.09 -6.51
N GLN A 340 -1.81 7.84 -7.14
CA GLN A 340 -0.73 7.08 -6.48
C GLN A 340 -0.02 7.92 -5.42
N SER A 341 0.75 7.26 -4.55
CA SER A 341 1.56 7.95 -3.54
C SER A 341 2.95 8.30 -4.06
N ALA A 342 3.41 9.50 -3.77
CA ALA A 342 4.82 9.88 -3.82
C ALA A 342 5.37 9.91 -2.40
N VAL A 343 6.35 9.07 -2.10
CA VAL A 343 6.93 8.92 -0.76
C VAL A 343 8.38 9.37 -0.79
N VAL A 344 8.77 10.22 0.16
CA VAL A 344 10.07 10.88 0.20
C VAL A 344 10.94 10.29 1.31
N TYR A 345 12.23 10.14 1.00
CA TYR A 345 13.23 9.48 1.81
C TYR A 345 14.49 10.34 1.93
N ASP A 346 15.05 10.41 3.14
CA ASP A 346 16.44 10.80 3.40
C ASP A 346 17.23 9.52 3.71
N ARG A 347 17.98 9.03 2.72
CA ARG A 347 18.66 7.73 2.76
C ARG A 347 17.68 6.61 3.10
N GLU A 348 17.74 6.06 4.31
CA GLU A 348 16.85 5.00 4.78
C GLU A 348 15.61 5.52 5.53
N VAL A 349 15.57 6.80 5.90
CA VAL A 349 14.47 7.39 6.66
C VAL A 349 13.34 7.80 5.71
N CYS A 350 12.16 7.23 5.90
CA CYS A 350 10.93 7.67 5.26
C CYS A 350 10.44 8.94 5.97
N LEU A 351 10.47 10.07 5.27
CA LEU A 351 10.06 11.36 5.83
C LEU A 351 8.54 11.53 5.82
N GLY A 352 7.85 10.87 4.90
CA GLY A 352 6.43 11.04 4.63
C GLY A 352 6.15 11.06 3.13
N GLY A 353 5.04 11.66 2.73
CA GLY A 353 4.64 11.67 1.32
C GLY A 353 3.35 12.42 1.06
N GLY A 354 2.82 12.23 -0.14
CA GLY A 354 1.53 12.79 -0.57
C GLY A 354 0.94 12.01 -1.73
N ILE A 355 -0.28 12.38 -2.12
CA ILE A 355 -0.97 11.81 -3.28
C ILE A 355 -0.64 12.65 -4.51
N ILE A 356 -0.22 11.99 -5.58
CA ILE A 356 0.08 12.59 -6.89
C ILE A 356 -1.22 13.17 -7.48
N LEU A 357 -1.17 14.44 -7.90
CA LEU A 357 -2.27 15.14 -8.56
C LEU A 357 -2.39 14.82 -10.05
#